data_AF-A0A1F8PUE2-F1
#
_entry.id   AF-A0A1F8PUE2-F1
#
_cell.length_a   1.000
_cell.length_b   1.000
_cell.length_c   1.000
_cell.angle_alpha   90.00
_cell.angle_beta   90.00
_cell.angle_gamma   90.00
#
_symmetry.space_group_name_H-M   'P 1'
#
loop_
_entity.id
_entity.type
_entity.pdbx_description
1 polymer ?
#
loop_
_entity_poly.entity_id
_entity_poly.type
_entity_poly.pdbx_seq_one_letter_code
_entity_poly.pdbx_strand_id
1 'polypeptide(L)'
;MKNRNILLLTGLLVLALAIGTKAALAQPAPAPEAQASTFHPTFALLDANGENVLTSGAPVSTMKTCGECHDTEFISEHAFHSELGLSDYALASESWNASTGPFGQWNPLIYRYLSQ
;
A
#
# COMPACT_ATOMS: atom_id res chain seq x y z
N MET A 1 -0.78 -58.88 33.02
CA MET A 1 -0.46 -57.43 33.04
C MET A 1 -0.22 -56.85 31.64
N LYS A 2 0.53 -57.52 30.76
CA LYS A 2 0.81 -57.09 29.37
C LYS A 2 -0.45 -56.76 28.53
N ASN A 3 -1.48 -57.60 28.59
CA ASN A 3 -2.70 -57.44 27.78
C ASN A 3 -3.59 -56.28 28.26
N ARG A 4 -3.57 -55.96 29.57
CA ARG A 4 -4.29 -54.82 30.16
C ARG A 4 -3.68 -53.49 29.71
N ASN A 5 -2.35 -53.43 29.62
CA ASN A 5 -1.65 -52.23 29.15
C ASN A 5 -1.87 -52.00 27.65
N ILE A 6 -1.92 -53.08 26.86
CA ILE A 6 -2.25 -53.02 25.43
C ILE A 6 -3.66 -52.46 25.23
N LEU A 7 -4.66 -52.96 25.97
CA LEU A 7 -6.05 -52.48 25.92
C LEU A 7 -6.18 -51.01 26.34
N LEU A 8 -5.42 -50.57 27.34
CA LEU A 8 -5.42 -49.17 27.78
C LEU A 8 -4.78 -48.25 26.72
N LEU A 9 -3.68 -48.67 26.10
CA LEU A 9 -3.00 -47.90 25.06
C LEU A 9 -3.85 -47.79 23.79
N THR A 10 -4.51 -48.87 23.35
CA THR A 10 -5.43 -48.80 22.20
C THR A 10 -6.65 -47.94 22.51
N GLY A 11 -7.20 -48.02 23.72
CA GLY A 11 -8.29 -47.14 24.15
C GLY A 11 -7.90 -45.66 24.14
N LEU A 12 -6.72 -45.33 24.66
CA LEU A 12 -6.16 -43.97 24.63
C LEU A 12 -5.92 -43.46 23.21
N LEU A 13 -5.40 -44.31 22.32
CA LEU A 13 -5.15 -43.95 20.93
C LEU A 13 -6.45 -43.65 20.17
N VAL A 14 -7.47 -44.48 20.35
CA VAL A 14 -8.79 -44.27 19.74
C VAL A 14 -9.45 -42.99 20.27
N LEU A 15 -9.31 -42.73 21.57
CA LEU A 15 -9.85 -41.51 22.18
C LEU A 15 -9.14 -40.24 21.65
N ALA A 16 -7.82 -40.26 21.55
CA ALA A 16 -7.04 -39.15 20.99
C ALA A 16 -7.42 -38.87 19.52
N LEU A 17 -7.63 -39.92 18.73
CA LEU A 17 -8.06 -39.80 17.33
C LEU A 17 -9.48 -39.23 17.19
N ALA A 18 -10.40 -39.65 18.07
CA ALA A 18 -11.77 -39.14 18.09
C ALA A 18 -11.84 -37.66 18.51
N ILE A 19 -10.98 -37.22 19.44
CA ILE A 19 -10.90 -35.82 19.87
C ILE A 19 -10.23 -34.96 18.79
N GLY A 20 -9.15 -35.44 18.18
CA GLY A 20 -8.43 -34.71 17.13
C GLY A 20 -9.26 -34.43 15.88
N THR A 21 -10.08 -35.39 15.44
CA THR A 21 -10.96 -35.21 14.27
C THR A 21 -12.07 -34.20 14.51
N LYS A 22 -12.65 -34.16 15.72
CA LYS A 22 -13.67 -33.16 16.11
C LYS A 22 -13.10 -31.74 16.10
N ALA A 23 -11.86 -31.55 16.55
CA ALA A 23 -11.21 -30.25 16.58
C ALA A 23 -10.89 -29.71 15.18
N ALA A 24 -10.41 -30.56 14.27
CA ALA A 24 -10.16 -30.19 12.88
C ALA A 24 -11.44 -29.81 12.13
N LEU A 25 -12.54 -30.54 12.38
CA LEU A 25 -13.84 -30.28 11.74
C LEU A 25 -14.59 -29.09 12.34
N ALA A 26 -14.20 -28.64 13.53
CA ALA A 26 -14.78 -27.47 14.20
C ALA A 26 -14.04 -26.16 13.90
N GLN A 27 -13.06 -26.19 12.98
CA GLN A 27 -12.43 -24.96 12.53
C GLN A 27 -13.49 -24.04 11.90
N PRO A 28 -13.65 -22.80 12.40
CA PRO A 28 -14.52 -21.83 11.76
C PRO A 28 -14.09 -21.67 10.30
N ALA A 29 -15.06 -21.58 9.39
CA ALA A 29 -14.76 -21.18 8.03
C ALA A 29 -13.94 -19.87 8.08
N PRO A 30 -12.92 -19.71 7.21
CA PRO A 30 -12.23 -18.44 7.09
C PRO A 30 -13.25 -17.33 6.94
N ALA A 31 -13.07 -16.25 7.69
CA ALA A 31 -13.92 -15.07 7.51
C ALA A 31 -13.87 -14.66 6.03
N PRO A 32 -15.01 -14.31 5.41
CA PRO A 32 -15.00 -13.75 4.08
C PRO A 32 -14.01 -12.59 4.03
N GLU A 33 -13.15 -12.56 3.01
CA GLU A 33 -12.29 -11.41 2.79
C GLU A 33 -13.16 -10.15 2.74
N ALA A 34 -12.79 -9.13 3.50
CA ALA A 34 -13.54 -7.88 3.52
C ALA A 34 -13.59 -7.35 2.09
N GLN A 35 -14.80 -7.25 1.53
CA GLN A 35 -15.00 -6.72 0.20
C GLN A 35 -14.47 -5.29 0.18
N ALA A 36 -13.35 -5.08 -0.49
CA ALA A 36 -12.86 -3.75 -0.79
C ALA A 36 -13.97 -2.98 -1.53
N SER A 37 -14.11 -1.68 -1.27
CA SER A 37 -15.22 -0.92 -1.86
C SER A 37 -15.15 -1.00 -3.38
N THR A 38 -16.30 -1.00 -4.07
CA THR A 38 -16.32 -1.01 -5.55
C THR A 38 -15.50 0.13 -6.16
N PHE A 39 -15.35 1.24 -5.42
CA PHE A 39 -14.55 2.39 -5.85
C PHE A 39 -13.07 2.33 -5.44
N HIS A 40 -12.71 1.58 -4.40
CA HIS A 40 -11.33 1.38 -3.95
C HIS A 40 -11.06 -0.12 -3.81
N PRO A 41 -10.90 -0.84 -4.94
CA PRO A 41 -10.52 -2.23 -4.91
C PRO A 41 -9.11 -2.40 -4.33
N THR A 42 -8.75 -3.64 -4.01
CA THR A 42 -7.33 -3.95 -3.80
C THR A 42 -6.61 -3.89 -5.14
N PHE A 43 -5.51 -3.14 -5.22
CA PHE A 43 -4.65 -3.04 -6.39
C PHE A 43 -3.17 -3.15 -5.95
N ALA A 44 -2.29 -3.44 -6.91
CA ALA A 44 -0.87 -3.62 -6.63
C ALA A 44 -0.15 -2.26 -6.47
N LEU A 45 0.83 -2.21 -5.58
CA LEU A 45 1.79 -1.10 -5.53
C LEU A 45 2.87 -1.36 -6.56
N LEU A 46 3.04 -0.42 -7.49
CA LEU A 46 3.93 -0.54 -8.64
C LEU A 46 5.11 0.42 -8.53
N ASP A 47 6.27 0.01 -9.02
CA ASP A 47 7.44 0.87 -9.19
C ASP A 47 7.37 1.69 -10.49
N ALA A 48 8.44 2.43 -10.79
CA ALA A 48 8.52 3.28 -11.97
C ALA A 48 8.42 2.52 -13.31
N ASN A 49 8.80 1.23 -13.33
CA ASN A 49 8.72 0.36 -14.50
C ASN A 49 7.34 -0.34 -14.60
N GLY A 50 6.47 -0.16 -13.60
CA GLY A 50 5.18 -0.84 -13.51
C GLY A 50 5.27 -2.24 -12.91
N GLU A 51 6.39 -2.61 -12.28
CA GLU A 51 6.51 -3.90 -11.59
C GLU A 51 6.02 -3.80 -10.15
N ASN A 52 5.45 -4.89 -9.61
CA ASN A 52 5.07 -4.94 -8.20
C ASN A 52 6.31 -4.75 -7.31
N VAL A 53 6.24 -3.80 -6.38
CA VAL A 53 7.37 -3.44 -5.50
C VAL A 53 7.83 -4.60 -4.59
N LEU A 54 6.97 -5.56 -4.29
CA LEU A 54 7.34 -6.76 -3.52
C LEU A 54 8.21 -7.73 -4.35
N THR A 55 8.14 -7.64 -5.67
CA THR A 55 9.00 -8.39 -6.59
C THR A 55 10.27 -7.62 -6.90
N SER A 56 10.16 -6.34 -7.26
CA SER A 56 11.31 -5.55 -7.71
C SER A 56 12.19 -5.01 -6.57
N GLY A 57 11.61 -4.82 -5.37
CA GLY A 57 12.26 -4.17 -4.24
C GLY A 57 12.48 -2.66 -4.45
N ALA A 58 11.98 -2.09 -5.55
CA ALA A 58 12.10 -0.68 -5.87
C ALA A 58 11.03 0.17 -5.13
N PRO A 59 11.23 1.49 -5.00
CA PRO A 59 10.23 2.37 -4.41
C PRO A 59 8.92 2.40 -5.20
N VAL A 60 7.82 2.65 -4.50
CA VAL A 60 6.50 2.85 -5.11
C VAL A 60 6.51 4.10 -5.99
N SER A 61 6.04 3.95 -7.23
CA SER A 61 5.70 5.05 -8.12
C SER A 61 4.22 5.37 -7.98
N THR A 62 3.89 6.55 -7.47
CA THR A 62 2.51 7.04 -7.39
C THR A 62 1.89 7.19 -8.79
N MET A 63 2.69 7.62 -9.78
CA MET A 63 2.23 7.79 -11.16
C MET A 63 1.79 6.46 -11.80
N LYS A 64 2.50 5.36 -11.51
CA LYS A 64 2.14 4.03 -12.01
C LYS A 64 1.04 3.39 -11.18
N THR A 65 1.18 3.41 -9.86
CA THR A 65 0.23 2.78 -8.93
C THR A 65 -1.16 3.40 -9.02
N CYS A 66 -1.27 4.73 -8.94
CA CYS A 66 -2.56 5.41 -9.08
C CYS A 66 -3.04 5.42 -10.54
N GLY A 67 -2.11 5.29 -11.49
CA GLY A 67 -2.36 5.21 -12.93
C GLY A 67 -3.22 4.03 -13.36
N GLU A 68 -3.28 2.98 -12.54
CA GLU A 68 -4.13 1.80 -12.80
C GLU A 68 -5.63 2.14 -12.80
N CYS A 69 -6.03 3.24 -12.13
CA CYS A 69 -7.44 3.64 -12.01
C CYS A 69 -7.69 5.13 -12.33
N HIS A 70 -6.65 5.96 -12.32
CA HIS A 70 -6.75 7.40 -12.55
C HIS A 70 -5.86 7.83 -13.70
N ASP A 71 -6.27 8.87 -14.42
CA ASP A 71 -5.41 9.57 -15.36
C ASP A 71 -4.41 10.43 -14.56
N THR A 72 -3.28 9.82 -14.20
CA THR A 72 -2.26 10.48 -13.38
C THR A 72 -1.52 11.56 -14.14
N GLU A 73 -1.42 11.46 -15.47
CA GLU A 73 -0.84 12.52 -16.31
C GLU A 73 -1.71 13.77 -16.23
N PHE A 74 -3.01 13.65 -16.52
CA PHE A 74 -3.95 14.75 -16.38
C PHE A 74 -3.94 15.34 -14.96
N ILE A 75 -4.00 14.49 -13.92
CA ILE A 75 -3.97 14.97 -12.53
C ILE A 75 -2.68 15.74 -12.25
N SER A 76 -1.52 15.22 -12.66
CA SER A 76 -0.24 15.85 -12.40
C SER A 76 -0.10 17.22 -13.08
N GLU A 77 -0.65 17.36 -14.28
CA GLU A 77 -0.64 18.60 -15.07
C GLU A 77 -1.66 19.63 -14.59
N HIS A 78 -2.74 19.19 -13.93
CA HIS A 78 -3.88 20.05 -13.58
C HIS A 78 -4.07 20.23 -12.05
N ALA A 79 -3.20 19.63 -11.22
CA ALA A 79 -3.25 19.77 -9.77
C ALA A 79 -2.25 20.83 -9.28
N PHE A 80 -2.71 22.08 -9.16
CA PHE A 80 -1.93 23.18 -8.59
C PHE A 80 -1.31 22.85 -7.21
N HIS A 81 -1.96 22.00 -6.41
CA HIS A 81 -1.45 21.61 -5.09
C HIS A 81 -0.17 20.74 -5.15
N SER A 82 0.03 19.95 -6.21
CA SER A 82 1.30 19.23 -6.41
C SER A 82 2.33 20.05 -7.16
N GLU A 83 1.86 20.98 -7.99
CA GLU A 83 2.64 21.77 -8.93
C GLU A 83 3.25 23.02 -8.26
N LEU A 84 2.52 23.61 -7.31
CA LEU A 84 2.93 24.73 -6.44
C LEU A 84 3.39 26.00 -7.17
N GLY A 85 2.99 26.20 -8.43
CA GLY A 85 3.34 27.35 -9.25
C GLY A 85 4.62 27.16 -10.08
N LEU A 86 5.15 25.95 -10.23
CA LEU A 86 6.35 25.68 -11.03
C LEU A 86 6.18 26.05 -12.53
N SER A 87 4.99 25.96 -13.08
CA SER A 87 4.62 26.15 -14.48
C SER A 87 4.56 27.62 -14.85
N ASP A 88 4.20 28.46 -13.87
CA ASP A 88 4.24 29.92 -13.93
C ASP A 88 5.58 30.48 -13.42
N TYR A 89 6.59 29.64 -13.20
CA TYR A 89 7.87 30.10 -12.64
C TYR A 89 8.65 30.96 -13.64
N ALA A 90 8.81 32.24 -13.29
CA ALA A 90 9.65 33.22 -13.96
C ALA A 90 10.93 33.49 -13.16
N LEU A 91 12.03 33.79 -13.86
CA LEU A 91 13.26 34.20 -13.20
C LEU A 91 13.02 35.51 -12.42
N ALA A 92 13.61 35.60 -11.23
CA ALA A 92 13.46 36.75 -10.32
C ALA A 92 13.85 38.10 -10.94
N SER A 93 14.55 38.12 -12.09
CA SER A 93 14.84 39.32 -12.88
C SER A 93 13.59 39.97 -13.50
N GLU A 94 12.47 39.25 -13.59
CA GLU A 94 11.24 39.72 -14.25
C GLU A 94 10.12 40.10 -13.26
N SER A 95 10.12 39.55 -12.05
CA SER A 95 9.10 39.80 -11.03
C SER A 95 9.59 39.46 -9.62
N TRP A 96 9.15 40.23 -8.63
CA TRP A 96 9.35 39.92 -7.20
C TRP A 96 8.60 38.65 -6.77
N ASN A 97 7.49 38.33 -7.46
CA ASN A 97 6.76 37.07 -7.33
C ASN A 97 7.15 36.19 -8.51
N ALA A 98 8.04 35.23 -8.26
CA ALA A 98 8.55 34.35 -9.30
C ALA A 98 7.50 33.33 -9.78
N SER A 99 6.42 33.09 -9.05
CA SER A 99 5.28 32.29 -9.51
C SER A 99 3.99 32.64 -8.77
N THR A 100 2.89 32.01 -9.19
CA THR A 100 1.56 32.08 -8.54
C THR A 100 1.44 31.24 -7.26
N GLY A 101 2.41 30.37 -6.98
CA GLY A 101 2.43 29.49 -5.80
C GLY A 101 3.70 29.63 -4.95
N PRO A 102 3.91 28.76 -3.95
CA PRO A 102 5.09 28.82 -3.09
C PRO A 102 6.38 28.40 -3.79
N PHE A 103 6.30 27.74 -4.96
CA PHE A 103 7.48 27.40 -5.74
C PHE A 103 8.20 28.66 -6.20
N GLY A 104 9.51 28.75 -5.92
CA GLY A 104 10.30 29.94 -6.25
C GLY A 104 10.07 31.15 -5.35
N GLN A 105 9.26 31.04 -4.29
CA GLN A 105 9.10 32.10 -3.29
C GLN A 105 10.22 32.09 -2.25
N TRP A 106 10.50 33.26 -1.66
CA TRP A 106 11.42 33.38 -0.54
C TRP A 106 10.79 32.82 0.74
N ASN A 107 11.49 31.89 1.41
CA ASN A 107 11.07 31.35 2.69
C ASN A 107 11.86 32.01 3.85
N PRO A 108 11.20 32.80 4.72
CA PRO A 108 11.87 33.52 5.81
C PRO A 108 12.31 32.63 6.98
N LEU A 109 11.78 31.40 7.09
CA LEU A 109 12.16 30.47 8.16
C LEU A 109 13.50 29.80 7.90
N ILE A 110 13.84 29.60 6.62
CA ILE A 110 15.06 28.91 6.19
C ILE A 110 16.00 29.81 5.38
N TYR A 111 15.63 31.09 5.19
CA TYR A 111 16.41 32.10 4.47
C TYR A 111 16.89 31.61 3.08
N ARG A 112 16.01 30.94 2.33
CA ARG A 112 16.28 30.51 0.95
C ARG A 112 15.00 30.49 0.11
N TYR A 113 15.17 30.42 -1.21
CA TYR A 113 14.08 30.15 -2.16
C TYR A 113 13.73 28.66 -2.19
N LEU A 114 12.46 28.32 -2.43
CA LEU A 114 11.99 26.93 -2.47
C LEU A 114 12.27 26.20 -3.80
N SER A 115 13.09 26.79 -4.67
CA SER A 115 13.48 26.24 -5.99
C SER A 115 14.99 26.10 -6.19
N GLN A 116 15.82 26.47 -5.19
CA GLN A 116 17.28 26.53 -5.28
C GLN A 116 17.97 25.97 -4.04
#